data_AF-A0A952NF50-F1
#
_entry.id   AF-A0A952NF50-F1
#
_cell.length_a   1.000
_cell.length_b   1.000
_cell.length_c   1.000
_cell.angle_alpha   90.00
_cell.angle_beta   90.00
_cell.angle_gamma   90.00
#
_symmetry.space_group_name_H-M   'P 1'
#
loop_
_entity.id
_entity.type
_entity.pdbx_description
1 polymer ?
#
loop_
_entity_poly.entity_id
_entity_poly.type
_entity_poly.pdbx_seq_one_letter_code
_entity_poly.pdbx_strand_id
1 'polypeptide(L)'
;MIWARGALSIPAMYGDTSNLDEVRQRLNSVSPCFCLAKWKHVTIHLLNGTNHSCYLPPPHKIPLEEIARNPSALHNSSHKKQVRKDMLEGRRTKECGMCWTIEDLPGNQLSDRIVRGTETWTKPYFDEVRRMPWDADVFPAYMEVSFSSICNFKCSYCAPHVSTKWHEEIKQHGPYELSARHNDMQWVVDQGLMPIEDEDNNPYIEAFWKWWPDVYPHLKVFRVTGGEPLLSKHTFRVLDWIDEHPHTGLELDINSNLGVPTPVFERFLARVEKLTREKKIRHFKIHTSLDNFGAKAEYIRHGLDFERFQKHVHDYLTRLPQGDISFMSTFNILSVDGYERFLDWMIELREQHQKNGRWVNFDIPHLTGPMHLSARILTPDYQDKVAGLARYIQARVDEDRKKPRLRAIEFEKMRRIHEWMRQPLPEDQLRTLRHDFYLYFREHDRRRGTDFLATFPEMKGFWEFCRDLGKPKEPTLSL
;
A
#
# COMPACT_ATOMS: atom_id res chain seq x y z
N MET A 1 31.05 16.86 9.14
CA MET A 1 32.10 16.12 8.40
C MET A 1 32.22 14.79 9.11
N ILE A 2 31.65 13.70 8.63
CA ILE A 2 31.94 12.88 7.44
C ILE A 2 30.64 12.08 7.27
N TRP A 3 29.99 12.02 6.10
CA TRP A 3 29.18 10.87 5.62
C TRP A 3 28.79 11.15 4.17
N ALA A 4 29.74 10.92 3.26
CA ALA A 4 29.46 10.74 1.84
C ALA A 4 29.76 9.27 1.51
N ARG A 5 28.94 8.73 0.59
CA ARG A 5 29.10 7.43 -0.10
C ARG A 5 28.75 6.20 0.72
N GLY A 6 27.54 5.72 0.47
CA GLY A 6 27.13 4.34 0.70
C GLY A 6 25.91 4.07 -0.16
N ALA A 7 26.13 3.57 -1.37
CA ALA A 7 25.09 2.92 -2.15
C ALA A 7 24.61 1.71 -1.33
N LEU A 8 23.64 1.94 -0.45
CA LEU A 8 22.96 0.87 0.26
C LEU A 8 22.12 0.15 -0.78
N SER A 9 22.65 -0.98 -1.25
CA SER A 9 21.86 -1.96 -1.97
C SER A 9 20.60 -2.23 -1.17
N ILE A 10 19.44 -2.09 -1.80
CA ILE A 10 18.12 -2.27 -1.18
C ILE A 10 17.68 -3.70 -1.50
N PRO A 11 18.06 -4.75 -0.75
CA PRO A 11 17.99 -6.12 -1.25
C PRO A 11 16.80 -6.87 -0.64
N ALA A 12 15.68 -6.20 -0.35
CA ALA A 12 14.53 -6.86 0.25
C ALA A 12 13.15 -6.39 -0.24
N MET A 13 13.10 -5.41 -1.15
CA MET A 13 11.82 -4.87 -1.64
C MET A 13 11.83 -4.55 -3.14
N TYR A 14 13.02 -4.46 -3.73
CA TYR A 14 13.28 -4.21 -5.14
C TYR A 14 14.40 -5.17 -5.60
N GLY A 15 14.45 -5.51 -6.88
CA GLY A 15 15.48 -6.36 -7.49
C GLY A 15 16.92 -5.85 -7.27
N ASP A 16 17.92 -6.59 -7.76
CA ASP A 16 19.35 -6.29 -7.57
C ASP A 16 19.71 -4.83 -7.94
N THR A 17 19.96 -4.01 -6.91
CA THR A 17 20.25 -2.58 -7.05
C THR A 17 21.75 -2.28 -7.16
N SER A 18 22.62 -3.28 -7.29
CA SER A 18 24.07 -3.07 -7.40
C SER A 18 24.48 -2.31 -8.67
N ASN A 19 23.69 -2.42 -9.74
CA ASN A 19 24.00 -1.89 -11.08
C ASN A 19 22.97 -0.85 -11.58
N LEU A 20 22.41 -0.02 -10.70
CA LEU A 20 21.36 0.94 -11.09
C LEU A 20 21.80 1.95 -12.16
N ASP A 21 23.06 2.38 -12.15
CA ASP A 21 23.59 3.29 -13.18
C ASP A 21 23.63 2.65 -14.56
N GLU A 22 24.01 1.36 -14.63
CA GLU A 22 23.99 0.57 -15.87
C GLU A 22 22.54 0.40 -16.37
N VAL A 23 21.62 0.08 -15.47
CA VAL A 23 20.19 -0.03 -15.80
C VAL A 23 19.66 1.31 -16.35
N ARG A 24 20.02 2.43 -15.74
CA ARG A 24 19.65 3.75 -16.27
C ARG A 24 20.21 3.98 -17.67
N GLN A 25 21.49 3.73 -17.90
CA GLN A 25 22.10 3.90 -19.22
C GLN A 25 21.39 3.01 -20.26
N ARG A 26 21.09 1.76 -19.89
CA ARG A 26 20.39 0.81 -20.75
C ARG A 26 18.95 1.24 -21.06
N LEU A 27 18.20 1.76 -20.09
CA LEU A 27 16.85 2.28 -20.34
C LEU A 27 16.91 3.55 -21.22
N ASN A 28 17.82 4.47 -20.89
CA ASN A 28 17.96 5.74 -21.59
C ASN A 28 18.48 5.59 -23.03
N SER A 29 19.11 4.46 -23.39
CA SER A 29 19.51 4.17 -24.77
C SER A 29 18.34 3.87 -25.71
N VAL A 30 17.17 3.52 -25.16
CA VAL A 30 15.91 3.46 -25.93
C VAL A 30 15.32 4.85 -26.06
N SER A 31 15.10 5.53 -24.92
CA SER A 31 14.73 6.94 -24.84
C SER A 31 14.96 7.44 -23.40
N PRO A 32 15.14 8.76 -23.17
CA PRO A 32 15.31 9.31 -21.82
C PRO A 32 14.08 9.07 -20.91
N CYS A 33 12.93 8.73 -21.48
CA CYS A 33 11.68 8.52 -20.76
C CYS A 33 11.29 7.04 -20.64
N PHE A 34 12.05 6.11 -21.24
CA PHE A 34 11.68 4.70 -21.29
C PHE A 34 11.62 4.04 -19.89
N CYS A 35 10.63 3.17 -19.69
CA CYS A 35 10.36 2.49 -18.42
C CYS A 35 9.70 1.13 -18.63
N LEU A 36 10.36 0.03 -18.24
CA LEU A 36 9.81 -1.33 -18.43
C LEU A 36 8.51 -1.58 -17.64
N ALA A 37 8.36 -0.98 -16.46
CA ALA A 37 7.16 -1.14 -15.65
C ALA A 37 5.90 -0.61 -16.35
N LYS A 38 6.04 0.35 -17.28
CA LYS A 38 4.91 0.87 -18.05
C LYS A 38 4.24 -0.21 -18.91
N TRP A 39 5.03 -1.16 -19.42
CA TRP A 39 4.58 -2.29 -20.22
C TRP A 39 4.27 -3.52 -19.37
N LYS A 40 5.09 -3.82 -18.36
CA LYS A 40 5.04 -5.12 -17.67
C LYS A 40 4.36 -5.11 -16.29
N HIS A 41 3.89 -3.96 -15.81
CA HIS A 41 3.12 -3.84 -14.56
C HIS A 41 1.73 -3.23 -14.84
N VAL A 42 0.68 -3.85 -14.32
CA VAL A 42 -0.65 -3.24 -14.21
C VAL A 42 -1.24 -3.40 -12.81
N THR A 43 -1.88 -2.35 -12.31
CA THR A 43 -2.82 -2.41 -11.18
C THR A 43 -4.21 -2.08 -11.71
N ILE A 44 -5.19 -2.94 -11.46
CA ILE A 44 -6.55 -2.83 -11.98
C ILE A 44 -7.54 -2.78 -10.82
N HIS A 45 -8.34 -1.73 -10.75
CA HIS A 45 -9.41 -1.55 -9.77
C HIS A 45 -10.74 -1.85 -10.45
N LEU A 46 -11.14 -3.12 -10.46
CA LEU A 46 -12.38 -3.58 -11.11
C LEU A 46 -13.63 -3.02 -10.41
N LEU A 47 -13.53 -2.73 -9.11
CA LEU A 47 -14.63 -2.12 -8.34
C LEU A 47 -15.09 -0.79 -8.94
N ASN A 48 -14.21 0.02 -9.53
CA ASN A 48 -14.59 1.29 -10.16
C ASN A 48 -14.09 1.44 -11.59
N GLY A 49 -13.57 0.37 -12.20
CA GLY A 49 -13.15 0.39 -13.59
C GLY A 49 -11.98 1.31 -13.90
N THR A 50 -11.04 1.46 -12.97
CA THR A 50 -9.82 2.25 -13.18
C THR A 50 -8.58 1.36 -13.23
N ASN A 51 -7.52 1.81 -13.89
CA ASN A 51 -6.22 1.15 -13.81
C ASN A 51 -5.08 2.17 -13.83
N HIS A 52 -3.87 1.69 -13.54
CA HIS A 52 -2.63 2.40 -13.80
C HIS A 52 -1.50 1.40 -14.06
N SER A 53 -0.43 1.85 -14.74
CA SER A 53 0.81 1.06 -14.86
C SER A 53 1.78 1.47 -13.76
N CYS A 54 2.34 0.51 -13.00
CA CYS A 54 3.07 0.78 -11.75
C CYS A 54 2.16 1.41 -10.68
N TYR A 55 2.62 1.59 -9.44
CA TYR A 55 1.82 2.09 -8.31
C TYR A 55 1.84 3.63 -8.17
N LEU A 56 2.67 4.32 -8.94
CA LEU A 56 2.88 5.77 -8.83
C LEU A 56 1.91 6.61 -9.66
N PRO A 57 1.58 6.26 -10.93
CA PRO A 57 0.69 7.11 -11.72
C PRO A 57 -0.72 7.17 -11.13
N PRO A 58 -1.43 8.30 -11.28
CA PRO A 58 -2.84 8.37 -10.93
C PRO A 58 -3.64 7.33 -11.73
N PRO A 59 -4.64 6.67 -11.12
CA PRO A 59 -5.56 5.82 -11.83
C PRO A 59 -6.31 6.58 -12.93
N HIS A 60 -6.59 5.92 -14.05
CA HIS A 60 -7.46 6.44 -15.10
C HIS A 60 -8.61 5.46 -15.36
N LYS A 61 -9.75 5.99 -15.80
CA LYS A 61 -10.93 5.19 -16.16
C LYS A 61 -10.64 4.37 -17.41
N ILE A 62 -11.10 3.12 -17.41
CA ILE A 62 -11.05 2.23 -18.56
C ILE A 62 -12.38 2.38 -19.32
N PRO A 63 -12.36 2.79 -20.60
CA PRO A 63 -13.59 2.92 -21.38
C PRO A 63 -14.31 1.59 -21.54
N LEU A 64 -15.64 1.58 -21.32
CA LEU A 64 -16.45 0.37 -21.41
C LEU A 64 -16.49 -0.18 -22.83
N GLU A 65 -16.47 0.70 -23.83
CA GLU A 65 -16.48 0.34 -25.24
C GLU A 65 -15.20 -0.39 -25.65
N GLU A 66 -14.05 -0.07 -25.02
CA GLU A 66 -12.78 -0.73 -25.31
C GLU A 66 -12.75 -2.15 -24.75
N ILE A 67 -13.17 -2.36 -23.49
CA ILE A 67 -13.21 -3.71 -22.89
C ILE A 67 -14.29 -4.60 -23.50
N ALA A 68 -15.38 -4.02 -24.00
CA ALA A 68 -16.41 -4.75 -24.73
C ALA A 68 -15.90 -5.27 -26.07
N ARG A 69 -14.99 -4.53 -26.73
CA ARG A 69 -14.35 -4.95 -27.99
C ARG A 69 -13.19 -5.91 -27.76
N ASN A 70 -12.35 -5.64 -26.77
CA ASN A 70 -11.18 -6.45 -26.43
C ASN A 70 -10.95 -6.40 -24.91
N PRO A 71 -11.15 -7.50 -24.18
CA PRO A 71 -11.03 -7.50 -22.73
C PRO A 71 -9.58 -7.21 -22.26
N SER A 72 -8.58 -7.36 -23.13
CA SER A 72 -7.19 -6.95 -22.85
C SER A 72 -7.03 -5.43 -22.66
N ALA A 73 -8.03 -4.62 -23.05
CA ALA A 73 -8.05 -3.17 -22.82
C ALA A 73 -7.92 -2.79 -21.33
N LEU A 74 -8.14 -3.74 -20.41
CA LEU A 74 -7.76 -3.63 -19.00
C LEU A 74 -6.29 -3.23 -18.78
N HIS A 75 -5.39 -3.59 -19.70
CA HIS A 75 -3.98 -3.14 -19.73
C HIS A 75 -3.55 -2.52 -21.07
N ASN A 76 -4.34 -2.69 -22.12
CA ASN A 76 -4.03 -2.27 -23.49
C ASN A 76 -5.01 -1.23 -24.04
N SER A 77 -5.60 -0.41 -23.18
CA SER A 77 -6.42 0.72 -23.61
C SER A 77 -5.63 1.68 -24.50
N SER A 78 -6.38 2.42 -25.33
CA SER A 78 -5.86 3.42 -26.25
C SER A 78 -5.01 4.48 -25.52
N HIS A 79 -5.45 4.91 -24.33
CA HIS A 79 -4.68 5.79 -23.45
C HIS A 79 -3.29 5.22 -23.12
N LYS A 80 -3.22 3.95 -22.70
CA LYS A 80 -1.95 3.32 -22.31
C LYS A 80 -1.02 3.13 -23.49
N LYS A 81 -1.55 2.76 -24.66
CA LYS A 81 -0.78 2.67 -25.91
C LYS A 81 -0.20 4.02 -26.32
N GLN A 82 -0.98 5.09 -26.22
CA GLN A 82 -0.51 6.45 -26.51
C GLN A 82 0.60 6.88 -25.54
N VAL A 83 0.48 6.60 -24.25
CA VAL A 83 1.55 6.92 -23.28
C VAL A 83 2.82 6.11 -23.57
N ARG A 84 2.69 4.83 -23.94
CA ARG A 84 3.83 4.00 -24.35
C ARG A 84 4.55 4.61 -25.56
N LYS A 85 3.80 5.10 -26.55
CA LYS A 85 4.33 5.84 -27.71
C LYS A 85 5.10 7.09 -27.28
N ASP A 86 4.49 7.94 -26.44
CA ASP A 86 5.12 9.16 -25.95
C ASP A 86 6.45 8.86 -25.26
N MET A 87 6.48 7.82 -24.41
CA MET A 87 7.70 7.43 -23.71
C MET A 87 8.76 6.89 -24.69
N LEU A 88 8.39 6.12 -25.71
CA LEU A 88 9.34 5.66 -26.75
C LEU A 88 9.91 6.83 -27.56
N GLU A 89 9.10 7.86 -27.83
CA GLU A 89 9.51 9.10 -28.50
C GLU A 89 10.27 10.07 -27.59
N GLY A 90 10.56 9.68 -26.34
CA GLY A 90 11.32 10.48 -25.38
C GLY A 90 10.53 11.62 -24.73
N ARG A 91 9.20 11.62 -24.84
CA ARG A 91 8.32 12.61 -24.18
C ARG A 91 8.00 12.17 -22.75
N ARG A 92 8.21 13.09 -21.79
CA ARG A 92 7.82 12.90 -20.39
C ARG A 92 6.32 13.02 -20.24
N THR A 93 5.66 11.95 -19.82
CA THR A 93 4.21 11.95 -19.63
C THR A 93 3.83 12.45 -18.25
N LYS A 94 2.74 13.24 -18.16
CA LYS A 94 2.29 13.87 -16.91
C LYS A 94 2.02 12.85 -15.79
N GLU A 95 1.46 11.70 -16.13
CA GLU A 95 1.11 10.67 -15.16
C GLU A 95 2.32 9.97 -14.52
N CYS A 96 3.52 10.09 -15.10
CA CYS A 96 4.78 9.63 -14.49
C CYS A 96 5.51 10.74 -13.72
N GLY A 97 4.80 11.84 -13.39
CA GLY A 97 5.34 13.06 -12.77
C GLY A 97 6.24 12.84 -11.57
N MET A 98 5.89 11.90 -10.66
CA MET A 98 6.71 11.62 -9.48
C MET A 98 8.14 11.16 -9.84
N CYS A 99 8.30 10.32 -10.87
CA CYS A 99 9.63 9.92 -11.33
C CYS A 99 10.42 11.10 -11.89
N TRP A 100 9.75 11.98 -12.64
CA TRP A 100 10.37 13.18 -13.21
C TRP A 100 10.79 14.16 -12.11
N THR A 101 9.95 14.37 -11.10
CA THR A 101 10.29 15.18 -9.94
C THR A 101 11.56 14.69 -9.25
N ILE A 102 11.72 13.38 -9.07
CA ILE A 102 12.94 12.80 -8.48
C ILE A 102 14.15 12.99 -9.41
N GLU A 103 14.01 12.72 -10.72
CA GLU A 103 15.11 12.86 -11.68
C GLU A 103 15.55 14.30 -11.93
N ASP A 104 14.67 15.28 -11.69
CA ASP A 104 14.97 16.71 -11.85
C ASP A 104 15.59 17.33 -10.58
N LEU A 105 15.68 16.59 -9.47
CA LEU A 105 16.39 17.06 -8.28
C LEU A 105 17.90 17.18 -8.55
N PRO A 106 18.59 18.16 -7.95
CA PRO A 106 20.03 18.28 -8.07
C PRO A 106 20.78 16.98 -7.71
N GLY A 107 21.82 16.69 -8.47
CA GLY A 107 22.61 15.47 -8.34
C GLY A 107 22.18 14.37 -9.31
N ASN A 108 22.44 13.12 -8.95
CA ASN A 108 22.25 11.96 -9.82
C ASN A 108 21.16 11.02 -9.27
N GLN A 109 20.03 11.60 -8.86
CA GLN A 109 18.96 10.86 -8.20
C GLN A 109 18.34 9.83 -9.15
N LEU A 110 17.93 8.69 -8.60
CA LEU A 110 17.37 7.57 -9.37
C LEU A 110 15.92 7.39 -8.98
N SER A 111 15.02 7.51 -9.96
CA SER A 111 13.59 7.30 -9.74
C SER A 111 13.20 5.83 -9.70
N ASP A 112 11.96 5.57 -9.29
CA ASP A 112 11.35 4.25 -9.36
C ASP A 112 11.35 3.65 -10.76
N ARG A 113 11.37 4.44 -11.85
CA ARG A 113 11.45 3.86 -13.19
C ARG A 113 12.77 3.09 -13.40
N ILE A 114 13.85 3.59 -12.81
CA ILE A 114 15.18 2.96 -12.89
C ILE A 114 15.21 1.73 -11.98
N VAL A 115 14.77 1.90 -10.72
CA VAL A 115 14.74 0.81 -9.75
C VAL A 115 13.86 -0.34 -10.23
N ARG A 116 12.67 -0.05 -10.79
CA ARG A 116 11.79 -1.08 -11.37
C ARG A 116 12.38 -1.77 -12.59
N GLY A 117 13.44 -1.24 -13.20
CA GLY A 117 14.19 -1.90 -14.27
C GLY A 117 15.07 -3.06 -13.81
N THR A 118 15.35 -3.18 -12.50
CA THR A 118 16.16 -4.27 -11.92
C THR A 118 15.34 -5.50 -11.55
N GLU A 119 14.01 -5.37 -11.52
CA GLU A 119 13.10 -6.40 -11.02
C GLU A 119 13.11 -7.66 -11.87
N THR A 120 12.96 -8.82 -11.25
CA THR A 120 12.96 -10.14 -11.93
C THR A 120 11.81 -10.31 -12.92
N TRP A 121 10.73 -9.53 -12.74
CA TRP A 121 9.56 -9.50 -13.62
C TRP A 121 9.63 -8.41 -14.71
N THR A 122 10.61 -7.49 -14.70
CA THR A 122 10.84 -6.53 -15.80
C THR A 122 12.12 -6.81 -16.58
N LYS A 123 13.24 -7.04 -15.88
CA LYS A 123 14.60 -7.13 -16.44
C LYS A 123 14.70 -8.07 -17.65
N PRO A 124 14.07 -9.27 -17.66
CA PRO A 124 14.16 -10.18 -18.80
C PRO A 124 13.46 -9.66 -20.08
N TYR A 125 12.57 -8.69 -19.97
CA TYR A 125 11.71 -8.23 -21.06
C TYR A 125 12.23 -7.00 -21.80
N PHE A 126 13.45 -6.54 -21.51
CA PHE A 126 13.99 -5.33 -22.13
C PHE A 126 14.00 -5.38 -23.66
N ASP A 127 14.55 -6.46 -24.23
CA ASP A 127 14.68 -6.61 -25.69
C ASP A 127 13.34 -6.87 -26.38
N GLU A 128 12.39 -7.50 -25.69
CA GLU A 128 11.02 -7.67 -26.17
C GLU A 128 10.32 -6.31 -26.26
N VAL A 129 10.29 -5.56 -25.17
CA VAL A 129 9.54 -4.30 -25.07
C VAL A 129 10.10 -3.24 -26.03
N ARG A 130 11.42 -3.10 -26.15
CA ARG A 130 12.01 -2.06 -27.01
C ARG A 130 11.78 -2.28 -28.51
N ARG A 131 11.52 -3.52 -28.93
CA ARG A 131 11.27 -3.89 -30.34
C ARG A 131 9.79 -3.96 -30.67
N MET A 132 8.94 -3.91 -29.65
CA MET A 132 7.50 -4.03 -29.77
C MET A 132 6.92 -2.76 -30.41
N PRO A 133 5.99 -2.88 -31.38
CA PRO A 133 5.20 -1.75 -31.85
C PRO A 133 4.48 -1.07 -30.67
N TRP A 134 4.40 0.26 -30.67
CA TRP A 134 3.83 1.01 -29.55
C TRP A 134 2.33 0.74 -29.34
N ASP A 135 1.64 0.31 -30.40
CA ASP A 135 0.21 0.01 -30.47
C ASP A 135 -0.12 -1.48 -30.29
N ALA A 136 0.90 -2.33 -30.10
CA ALA A 136 0.69 -3.75 -29.84
C ALA A 136 0.03 -3.98 -28.46
N ASP A 137 -0.74 -5.06 -28.37
CA ASP A 137 -1.23 -5.57 -27.09
C ASP A 137 -0.08 -6.21 -26.31
N VAL A 138 -0.05 -5.94 -25.00
CA VAL A 138 1.01 -6.38 -24.09
C VAL A 138 0.40 -7.27 -23.01
N PHE A 139 1.04 -8.40 -22.73
CA PHE A 139 0.79 -9.15 -21.51
C PHE A 139 1.71 -8.62 -20.39
N PRO A 140 1.14 -8.18 -19.25
CA PRO A 140 1.93 -7.81 -18.08
C PRO A 140 2.60 -9.05 -17.47
N ALA A 141 3.75 -8.84 -16.81
CA ALA A 141 4.38 -9.87 -16.00
C ALA A 141 4.01 -9.72 -14.51
N TYR A 142 3.61 -8.51 -14.09
CA TYR A 142 3.09 -8.20 -12.77
C TYR A 142 1.68 -7.64 -12.90
N MET A 143 0.70 -8.30 -12.30
CA MET A 143 -0.68 -7.82 -12.26
C MET A 143 -1.19 -7.79 -10.81
N GLU A 144 -1.60 -6.61 -10.35
CA GLU A 144 -2.35 -6.42 -9.12
C GLU A 144 -3.81 -6.13 -9.46
N VAL A 145 -4.75 -6.81 -8.79
CA VAL A 145 -6.19 -6.65 -9.05
C VAL A 145 -6.95 -6.39 -7.76
N SER A 146 -7.87 -5.43 -7.80
CA SER A 146 -8.88 -5.22 -6.79
C SER A 146 -10.26 -5.54 -7.36
N PHE A 147 -10.87 -6.62 -6.88
CA PHE A 147 -12.19 -7.06 -7.32
C PHE A 147 -13.32 -6.22 -6.72
N SER A 148 -13.19 -5.85 -5.45
CA SER A 148 -14.29 -5.39 -4.63
C SER A 148 -13.87 -4.32 -3.63
N SER A 149 -14.83 -3.49 -3.20
CA SER A 149 -14.71 -2.61 -2.05
C SER A 149 -15.23 -3.24 -0.74
N ILE A 150 -15.74 -4.48 -0.77
CA ILE A 150 -16.23 -5.19 0.42
C ILE A 150 -15.11 -5.30 1.44
N CYS A 151 -15.28 -4.70 2.61
CA CYS A 151 -14.31 -4.74 3.70
C CYS A 151 -15.04 -4.77 5.04
N ASN A 152 -14.55 -5.56 6.00
CA ASN A 152 -15.10 -5.65 7.34
C ASN A 152 -14.58 -4.56 8.30
N PHE A 153 -13.64 -3.72 7.89
CA PHE A 153 -13.01 -2.70 8.73
C PHE A 153 -13.34 -1.27 8.31
N LYS A 154 -13.22 -0.35 9.27
CA LYS A 154 -13.29 1.11 9.09
C LYS A 154 -11.99 1.79 9.53
N CYS A 155 -10.84 1.38 8.98
CA CYS A 155 -9.53 1.97 9.34
C CYS A 155 -9.54 3.50 9.18
N SER A 156 -8.96 4.24 10.13
CA SER A 156 -9.11 5.70 10.24
C SER A 156 -8.68 6.50 9.01
N TYR A 157 -7.68 6.03 8.26
CA TYR A 157 -7.20 6.70 7.04
C TYR A 157 -7.88 6.20 5.76
N CYS A 158 -8.77 5.21 5.85
CA CYS A 158 -9.48 4.64 4.70
C CYS A 158 -10.65 5.52 4.27
N ALA A 159 -11.35 5.14 3.20
CA ALA A 159 -12.35 5.96 2.52
C ALA A 159 -13.56 5.13 2.04
N PRO A 160 -14.74 5.75 1.86
CA PRO A 160 -15.98 5.02 1.55
C PRO A 160 -16.00 4.33 0.18
N HIS A 161 -15.14 4.72 -0.76
CA HIS A 161 -15.08 4.08 -2.09
C HIS A 161 -14.30 2.75 -2.10
N VAL A 162 -13.56 2.43 -1.03
CA VAL A 162 -12.72 1.22 -0.93
C VAL A 162 -13.06 0.35 0.29
N SER A 163 -14.06 0.71 1.08
CA SER A 163 -14.58 -0.09 2.19
C SER A 163 -16.09 0.07 2.31
N THR A 164 -16.83 -1.04 2.19
CA THR A 164 -18.29 -1.06 2.39
C THR A 164 -18.69 -0.63 3.80
N LYS A 165 -17.92 -0.97 4.84
CA LYS A 165 -18.20 -0.51 6.21
C LYS A 165 -18.02 1.01 6.35
N TRP A 166 -17.07 1.60 5.65
CA TRP A 166 -16.96 3.06 5.57
C TRP A 166 -18.12 3.68 4.79
N HIS A 167 -18.50 3.09 3.66
CA HIS A 167 -19.66 3.54 2.87
C HIS A 167 -20.94 3.57 3.72
N GLU A 168 -21.22 2.48 4.45
CA GLU A 168 -22.35 2.37 5.37
C GLU A 168 -22.35 3.49 6.43
N GLU A 169 -21.19 3.74 7.06
CA GLU A 169 -21.07 4.78 8.11
C GLU A 169 -21.34 6.18 7.56
N ILE A 170 -20.81 6.52 6.39
CA ILE A 170 -21.04 7.84 5.77
C ILE A 170 -22.48 7.99 5.27
N LYS A 171 -23.10 6.91 4.77
CA LYS A 171 -24.52 6.92 4.41
C LYS A 171 -25.43 7.13 5.62
N GLN A 172 -25.07 6.58 6.77
CA GLN A 172 -25.86 6.68 8.01
C GLN A 172 -25.69 8.03 8.72
N HIS A 173 -24.48 8.57 8.76
CA HIS A 173 -24.15 9.73 9.60
C HIS A 173 -23.78 10.99 8.81
N GLY A 174 -23.68 10.91 7.49
CA GLY A 174 -23.15 11.97 6.65
C GLY A 174 -21.62 12.06 6.70
N PRO A 175 -21.03 13.00 5.93
CA PRO A 175 -19.59 13.21 5.92
C PRO A 175 -19.07 13.64 7.30
N TYR A 176 -17.76 13.53 7.47
CA TYR A 176 -17.09 14.23 8.57
C TYR A 176 -16.95 15.71 8.19
N GLU A 177 -17.37 16.61 9.08
CA GLU A 177 -17.30 18.06 8.87
C GLU A 177 -15.87 18.56 9.15
N LEU A 178 -15.00 18.42 8.16
CA LEU A 178 -13.59 18.81 8.20
C LEU A 178 -13.29 19.84 7.10
N SER A 179 -12.10 20.46 7.13
CA SER A 179 -11.66 21.33 6.03
C SER A 179 -11.46 20.58 4.71
N ALA A 180 -11.13 19.28 4.77
CA ALA A 180 -10.95 18.41 3.60
C ALA A 180 -12.07 17.37 3.49
N ARG A 181 -12.52 17.10 2.25
CA ARG A 181 -13.64 16.20 1.94
C ARG A 181 -13.23 14.72 1.76
N HIS A 182 -12.38 14.19 2.64
CA HIS A 182 -11.83 12.81 2.51
C HIS A 182 -12.89 11.72 2.68
N ASN A 183 -13.74 11.84 3.71
CA ASN A 183 -14.82 10.88 4.00
C ASN A 183 -16.18 11.43 3.54
N ASP A 184 -16.25 11.92 2.31
CA ASP A 184 -17.44 12.54 1.73
C ASP A 184 -17.89 11.77 0.48
N MET A 185 -19.13 11.29 0.49
CA MET A 185 -19.72 10.54 -0.62
C MET A 185 -19.86 11.38 -1.89
N GLN A 186 -20.20 12.66 -1.77
CA GLN A 186 -20.32 13.53 -2.92
C GLN A 186 -18.96 13.78 -3.56
N TRP A 187 -17.89 13.95 -2.76
CA TRP A 187 -16.53 14.03 -3.31
C TRP A 187 -16.16 12.77 -4.10
N VAL A 188 -16.49 11.58 -3.57
CA VAL A 188 -16.25 10.31 -4.29
C VAL A 188 -16.99 10.25 -5.63
N VAL A 189 -18.25 10.71 -5.66
CA VAL A 189 -19.05 10.81 -6.89
C VAL A 189 -18.41 11.77 -7.87
N ASP A 190 -18.02 12.96 -7.41
CA ASP A 190 -17.40 14.01 -8.23
C ASP A 190 -16.07 13.53 -8.85
N GLN A 191 -15.33 12.65 -8.15
CA GLN A 191 -14.10 12.04 -8.66
C GLN A 191 -14.34 10.79 -9.55
N GLY A 192 -15.59 10.34 -9.71
CA GLY A 192 -15.92 9.13 -10.48
C GLY A 192 -15.37 7.84 -9.85
N LEU A 193 -15.17 7.83 -8.53
CA LEU A 193 -14.52 6.74 -7.78
C LEU A 193 -15.51 5.75 -7.16
N MET A 194 -16.82 5.99 -7.31
CA MET A 194 -17.86 5.14 -6.75
C MET A 194 -17.69 3.67 -7.20
N PRO A 195 -17.73 2.71 -6.26
CA PRO A 195 -17.70 1.31 -6.60
C PRO A 195 -19.00 0.88 -7.30
N ILE A 196 -18.88 -0.05 -8.24
CA ILE A 196 -19.98 -0.81 -8.82
C ILE A 196 -20.31 -1.92 -7.82
N GLU A 197 -21.44 -1.80 -7.15
CA GLU A 197 -21.84 -2.71 -6.06
C GLU A 197 -22.22 -4.11 -6.56
N ASP A 198 -22.83 -4.19 -7.75
CA ASP A 198 -23.22 -5.45 -8.37
C ASP A 198 -22.02 -6.13 -9.02
N GLU A 199 -21.32 -6.96 -8.25
CA GLU A 199 -20.18 -7.75 -8.74
C GLU A 199 -20.56 -8.72 -9.87
N ASP A 200 -21.80 -9.21 -9.91
CA ASP A 200 -22.26 -10.18 -10.93
C ASP A 200 -22.50 -9.53 -12.29
N ASN A 201 -22.92 -8.26 -12.30
CA ASN A 201 -23.13 -7.48 -13.51
C ASN A 201 -22.04 -6.42 -13.75
N ASN A 202 -20.88 -6.53 -13.08
CA ASN A 202 -19.78 -5.60 -13.27
C ASN A 202 -19.02 -5.91 -14.59
N PRO A 203 -19.06 -5.02 -15.61
CA PRO A 203 -18.45 -5.27 -16.92
C PRO A 203 -16.93 -5.41 -16.86
N TYR A 204 -16.27 -4.79 -15.87
CA TYR A 204 -14.83 -4.92 -15.69
C TYR A 204 -14.46 -6.28 -15.12
N ILE A 205 -15.24 -6.82 -14.19
CA ILE A 205 -15.06 -8.18 -13.66
C ILE A 205 -15.32 -9.21 -14.76
N GLU A 206 -16.36 -9.02 -15.56
CA GLU A 206 -16.64 -9.87 -16.72
C GLU A 206 -15.47 -9.86 -17.72
N ALA A 207 -14.97 -8.67 -18.09
CA ALA A 207 -13.81 -8.52 -18.95
C ALA A 207 -12.55 -9.19 -18.37
N PHE A 208 -12.32 -9.06 -17.05
CA PHE A 208 -11.20 -9.73 -16.38
C PHE A 208 -11.27 -11.23 -16.57
N TRP A 209 -12.42 -11.86 -16.33
CA TRP A 209 -12.55 -13.32 -16.48
C TRP A 209 -12.51 -13.79 -17.93
N LYS A 210 -12.90 -12.95 -18.90
CA LYS A 210 -12.70 -13.23 -20.33
C LYS A 210 -11.22 -13.19 -20.72
N TRP A 211 -10.46 -12.25 -20.18
CA TRP A 211 -9.02 -12.11 -20.47
C TRP A 211 -8.13 -13.04 -19.65
N TRP A 212 -8.60 -13.49 -18.48
CA TRP A 212 -7.83 -14.27 -17.52
C TRP A 212 -7.10 -15.48 -18.12
N PRO A 213 -7.73 -16.34 -18.95
CA PRO A 213 -7.05 -17.47 -19.56
C PRO A 213 -5.85 -17.08 -20.44
N ASP A 214 -5.93 -15.93 -21.11
CA ASP A 214 -4.87 -15.45 -22.00
C ASP A 214 -3.73 -14.79 -21.23
N VAL A 215 -4.04 -13.98 -20.20
CA VAL A 215 -3.01 -13.26 -19.43
C VAL A 215 -2.30 -14.15 -18.42
N TYR A 216 -3.01 -15.11 -17.81
CA TYR A 216 -2.50 -15.94 -16.72
C TYR A 216 -1.16 -16.64 -17.01
N PRO A 217 -0.94 -17.26 -18.19
CA PRO A 217 0.33 -17.92 -18.51
C PRO A 217 1.56 -16.99 -18.59
N HIS A 218 1.33 -15.67 -18.69
CA HIS A 218 2.39 -14.67 -18.80
C HIS A 218 2.79 -14.03 -17.46
N LEU A 219 2.03 -14.31 -16.40
CA LEU A 219 2.22 -13.68 -15.09
C LEU A 219 3.40 -14.31 -14.34
N LYS A 220 4.32 -13.46 -13.90
CA LYS A 220 5.36 -13.84 -12.92
C LYS A 220 4.91 -13.54 -11.50
N VAL A 221 4.13 -12.47 -11.32
CA VAL A 221 3.55 -12.07 -10.05
C VAL A 221 2.09 -11.72 -10.28
N PHE A 222 1.20 -12.36 -9.52
CA PHE A 222 -0.21 -11.99 -9.46
C PHE A 222 -0.57 -11.62 -8.03
N ARG A 223 -1.12 -10.42 -7.84
CA ARG A 223 -1.46 -9.88 -6.52
C ARG A 223 -2.94 -9.56 -6.43
N VAL A 224 -3.61 -10.03 -5.38
CA VAL A 224 -5.00 -9.66 -5.09
C VAL A 224 -5.05 -8.67 -3.93
N THR A 225 -5.77 -7.57 -4.12
CA THR A 225 -5.88 -6.44 -3.19
C THR A 225 -7.31 -5.88 -3.12
N GLY A 226 -7.47 -4.79 -2.38
CA GLY A 226 -8.67 -3.96 -2.26
C GLY A 226 -9.80 -4.58 -1.46
N GLY A 227 -10.68 -3.72 -0.92
CA GLY A 227 -11.54 -4.10 0.19
C GLY A 227 -10.78 -4.97 1.20
N GLU A 228 -11.41 -6.05 1.64
CA GLU A 228 -10.77 -7.23 2.20
C GLU A 228 -10.90 -8.38 1.18
N PRO A 229 -9.82 -8.76 0.47
CA PRO A 229 -9.87 -9.77 -0.58
C PRO A 229 -10.41 -11.12 -0.15
N LEU A 230 -10.20 -11.52 1.10
CA LEU A 230 -10.71 -12.79 1.61
C LEU A 230 -12.25 -12.79 1.79
N LEU A 231 -12.93 -11.66 1.60
CA LEU A 231 -14.39 -11.57 1.53
C LEU A 231 -14.93 -11.64 0.10
N SER A 232 -14.09 -11.48 -0.92
CA SER A 232 -14.53 -11.56 -2.32
C SER A 232 -14.56 -13.00 -2.82
N LYS A 233 -15.68 -13.40 -3.44
CA LYS A 233 -15.81 -14.70 -4.12
C LYS A 233 -14.80 -14.86 -5.27
N HIS A 234 -14.39 -13.76 -5.91
CA HIS A 234 -13.43 -13.78 -7.01
C HIS A 234 -12.03 -14.19 -6.56
N THR A 235 -11.63 -13.84 -5.33
CA THR A 235 -10.35 -14.31 -4.75
C THR A 235 -10.32 -15.83 -4.66
N PHE A 236 -11.41 -16.46 -4.17
CA PHE A 236 -11.49 -17.92 -4.11
C PHE A 236 -11.58 -18.55 -5.51
N ARG A 237 -12.29 -17.92 -6.46
CA ARG A 237 -12.30 -18.36 -7.86
C ARG A 237 -10.91 -18.36 -8.49
N VAL A 238 -10.05 -17.38 -8.16
CA VAL A 238 -8.64 -17.40 -8.61
C VAL A 238 -7.89 -18.58 -7.98
N LEU A 239 -8.01 -18.78 -6.67
CA LEU A 239 -7.34 -19.90 -5.98
C LEU A 239 -7.75 -21.26 -6.58
N ASP A 240 -9.05 -21.43 -6.83
CA ASP A 240 -9.61 -22.65 -7.43
C ASP A 240 -9.13 -22.81 -8.89
N TRP A 241 -9.08 -21.72 -9.68
CA TRP A 241 -8.52 -21.75 -11.04
C TRP A 241 -7.04 -22.18 -11.07
N ILE A 242 -6.21 -21.65 -10.16
CA ILE A 242 -4.79 -22.02 -10.05
C ILE A 242 -4.64 -23.49 -9.64
N ASP A 243 -5.55 -24.00 -8.81
CA ASP A 243 -5.58 -25.41 -8.43
C ASP A 243 -5.82 -26.33 -9.65
N GLU A 244 -6.69 -25.91 -10.56
CA GLU A 244 -7.02 -26.62 -11.80
C GLU A 244 -5.98 -26.40 -12.92
N HIS A 245 -5.33 -25.24 -12.95
CA HIS A 245 -4.37 -24.84 -13.98
C HIS A 245 -3.04 -24.42 -13.34
N PRO A 246 -2.21 -25.35 -12.85
CA PRO A 246 -0.96 -25.02 -12.16
C PRO A 246 -0.03 -24.12 -12.99
N HIS A 247 0.51 -23.09 -12.36
CA HIS A 247 1.54 -22.23 -12.94
C HIS A 247 2.75 -22.16 -12.00
N THR A 248 3.69 -23.10 -12.20
CA THR A 248 4.86 -23.30 -11.34
C THR A 248 5.87 -22.15 -11.34
N GLY A 249 5.71 -21.16 -12.23
CA GLY A 249 6.51 -19.93 -12.28
C GLY A 249 5.89 -18.74 -11.53
N LEU A 250 4.62 -18.85 -11.13
CA LEU A 250 3.84 -17.76 -10.55
C LEU A 250 4.17 -17.52 -9.07
N GLU A 251 4.42 -16.28 -8.70
CA GLU A 251 4.33 -15.81 -7.32
C GLU A 251 2.93 -15.21 -7.09
N LEU A 252 2.23 -15.75 -6.09
CA LEU A 252 0.88 -15.33 -5.72
C LEU A 252 0.93 -14.52 -4.42
N ASP A 253 0.46 -13.28 -4.51
CA ASP A 253 0.43 -12.34 -3.39
C ASP A 253 -1.02 -11.99 -3.02
N ILE A 254 -1.33 -11.93 -1.72
CA ILE A 254 -2.66 -11.47 -1.25
C ILE A 254 -2.49 -10.43 -0.15
N ASN A 255 -3.15 -9.29 -0.31
CA ASN A 255 -3.24 -8.25 0.72
C ASN A 255 -4.47 -8.47 1.58
N SER A 256 -4.33 -8.91 2.82
CA SER A 256 -5.46 -9.11 3.73
C SER A 256 -5.20 -8.43 5.07
N ASN A 257 -6.24 -7.80 5.62
CA ASN A 257 -6.25 -7.33 7.00
C ASN A 257 -6.17 -8.47 8.03
N LEU A 258 -6.35 -9.73 7.59
CA LEU A 258 -6.32 -10.97 8.40
C LEU A 258 -7.31 -11.01 9.58
N GLY A 259 -8.17 -10.01 9.73
CA GLY A 259 -9.22 -9.93 10.75
C GLY A 259 -10.56 -10.47 10.30
N VAL A 260 -10.63 -11.22 9.20
CA VAL A 260 -11.85 -11.90 8.72
C VAL A 260 -12.37 -12.93 9.74
N PRO A 261 -13.63 -13.38 9.65
CA PRO A 261 -14.12 -14.48 10.47
C PRO A 261 -13.27 -15.76 10.28
N THR A 262 -13.00 -16.48 11.36
CA THR A 262 -12.14 -17.69 11.33
C THR A 262 -12.54 -18.72 10.27
N PRO A 263 -13.83 -19.02 9.99
CA PRO A 263 -14.18 -19.95 8.90
C PRO A 263 -13.71 -19.48 7.51
N VAL A 264 -13.69 -18.17 7.26
CA VAL A 264 -13.19 -17.58 6.01
C VAL A 264 -11.67 -17.72 5.93
N PHE A 265 -10.98 -17.43 7.04
CA PHE A 265 -9.53 -17.60 7.15
C PHE A 265 -9.12 -19.06 6.93
N GLU A 266 -9.77 -20.02 7.59
CA GLU A 266 -9.50 -21.46 7.46
C GLU A 266 -9.71 -21.94 6.02
N ARG A 267 -10.81 -21.50 5.39
CA ARG A 267 -11.11 -21.82 3.98
C ARG A 267 -10.03 -21.29 3.03
N PHE A 268 -9.51 -20.10 3.30
CA PHE A 268 -8.41 -19.49 2.56
C PHE A 268 -7.11 -20.26 2.78
N LEU A 269 -6.73 -20.48 4.03
CA LEU A 269 -5.47 -21.10 4.40
C LEU A 269 -5.37 -22.53 3.86
N ALA A 270 -6.46 -23.32 3.93
CA ALA A 270 -6.50 -24.66 3.38
C ALA A 270 -6.23 -24.71 1.85
N ARG A 271 -6.71 -23.72 1.09
CA ARG A 271 -6.44 -23.64 -0.36
C ARG A 271 -4.98 -23.32 -0.62
N VAL A 272 -4.43 -22.32 0.07
CA VAL A 272 -3.03 -21.92 -0.12
C VAL A 272 -2.07 -23.03 0.33
N GLU A 273 -2.38 -23.74 1.40
CA GLU A 273 -1.65 -24.94 1.82
C GLU A 273 -1.62 -26.00 0.74
N LYS A 274 -2.76 -26.24 0.09
CA LYS A 274 -2.84 -27.18 -1.03
C LYS A 274 -1.96 -26.72 -2.19
N LEU A 275 -2.11 -25.47 -2.64
CA LEU A 275 -1.35 -24.91 -3.77
C LEU A 275 0.16 -24.97 -3.54
N THR A 276 0.61 -24.63 -2.33
CA THR A 276 2.03 -24.62 -1.97
C THR A 276 2.59 -26.04 -1.79
N ARG A 277 1.88 -26.92 -1.07
CA ARG A 277 2.29 -28.32 -0.87
C ARG A 277 2.38 -29.09 -2.19
N GLU A 278 1.43 -28.89 -3.08
CA GLU A 278 1.38 -29.53 -4.40
C GLU A 278 2.24 -28.81 -5.45
N LYS A 279 3.00 -27.77 -5.07
CA LYS A 279 3.90 -26.99 -5.93
C LYS A 279 3.21 -26.44 -7.18
N LYS A 280 1.94 -26.02 -7.06
CA LYS A 280 1.16 -25.46 -8.18
C LYS A 280 1.54 -24.02 -8.52
N ILE A 281 2.25 -23.36 -7.61
CA ILE A 281 2.80 -22.00 -7.75
C ILE A 281 4.27 -22.01 -7.32
N ARG A 282 5.05 -21.03 -7.78
CA ARG A 282 6.45 -20.85 -7.40
C ARG A 282 6.59 -20.43 -5.93
N HIS A 283 5.77 -19.46 -5.53
CA HIS A 283 5.86 -18.83 -4.20
C HIS A 283 4.51 -18.26 -3.80
N PHE A 284 4.24 -18.24 -2.49
CA PHE A 284 3.10 -17.55 -1.92
C PHE A 284 3.55 -16.53 -0.88
N LYS A 285 2.94 -15.35 -0.91
CA LYS A 285 3.21 -14.29 0.05
C LYS A 285 1.93 -13.62 0.50
N ILE A 286 1.78 -13.49 1.82
CA ILE A 286 0.70 -12.68 2.38
C ILE A 286 1.21 -11.33 2.83
N HIS A 287 0.44 -10.32 2.49
CA HIS A 287 0.65 -8.94 2.84
C HIS A 287 -0.44 -8.57 3.85
N THR A 288 -0.06 -8.17 5.05
CA THR A 288 -1.03 -7.75 6.06
C THR A 288 -0.68 -6.38 6.62
N SER A 289 -1.61 -5.74 7.31
CA SER A 289 -1.41 -4.37 7.77
C SER A 289 -1.82 -4.21 9.22
N LEU A 290 -0.91 -3.64 10.00
CA LEU A 290 -1.05 -3.36 11.42
C LEU A 290 -0.19 -2.14 11.75
N ASP A 291 -0.78 -1.13 12.37
CA ASP A 291 -0.17 0.21 12.48
C ASP A 291 0.25 0.59 13.92
N ASN A 292 -0.12 -0.25 14.90
CA ASN A 292 0.23 -0.17 16.32
C ASN A 292 -0.05 -1.54 16.98
N PHE A 293 -0.07 -1.65 18.31
CA PHE A 293 -0.29 -2.92 19.03
C PHE A 293 -1.52 -2.87 19.96
N GLY A 294 -2.25 -3.98 20.10
CA GLY A 294 -3.39 -4.10 21.03
C GLY A 294 -4.51 -3.08 20.76
N ALA A 295 -5.08 -2.52 21.83
CA ALA A 295 -6.18 -1.56 21.74
C ALA A 295 -5.89 -0.34 20.85
N LYS A 296 -4.63 0.13 20.81
CA LYS A 296 -4.22 1.22 19.90
C LYS A 296 -4.36 0.80 18.43
N ALA A 297 -4.06 -0.45 18.11
CA ALA A 297 -4.26 -1.00 16.77
C ALA A 297 -5.75 -1.11 16.42
N GLU A 298 -6.56 -1.59 17.35
CA GLU A 298 -8.02 -1.74 17.17
C GLU A 298 -8.70 -0.39 16.98
N TYR A 299 -8.25 0.64 17.68
CA TYR A 299 -8.74 2.01 17.50
C TYR A 299 -8.39 2.56 16.10
N ILE A 300 -7.14 2.39 15.64
CA ILE A 300 -6.73 2.82 14.29
C ILE A 300 -7.48 2.02 13.21
N ARG A 301 -7.68 0.72 13.44
CA ARG A 301 -8.28 -0.23 12.50
C ARG A 301 -9.61 -0.74 13.02
N HIS A 302 -10.56 0.18 13.22
CA HIS A 302 -11.86 -0.16 13.82
C HIS A 302 -12.54 -1.35 13.11
N GLY A 303 -12.91 -2.36 13.90
CA GLY A 303 -13.38 -3.67 13.44
C GLY A 303 -12.34 -4.79 13.59
N LEU A 304 -11.07 -4.45 13.82
CA LEU A 304 -10.02 -5.38 14.21
C LEU A 304 -10.32 -5.97 15.60
N ASP A 305 -10.20 -7.28 15.68
CA ASP A 305 -10.08 -8.05 16.90
C ASP A 305 -8.61 -8.50 16.95
N PHE A 306 -7.84 -7.89 17.85
CA PHE A 306 -6.40 -8.03 17.86
C PHE A 306 -5.96 -9.46 18.20
N GLU A 307 -6.64 -10.12 19.14
CA GLU A 307 -6.34 -11.49 19.53
C GLU A 307 -6.59 -12.47 18.38
N ARG A 308 -7.75 -12.35 17.70
CA ARG A 308 -8.06 -13.16 16.51
C ARG A 308 -7.04 -12.94 15.40
N PHE A 309 -6.65 -11.69 15.15
CA PHE A 309 -5.62 -11.36 14.18
C PHE A 309 -4.28 -12.02 14.52
N GLN A 310 -3.83 -11.93 15.77
CA GLN A 310 -2.60 -12.58 16.21
C GLN A 310 -2.66 -14.10 16.03
N LYS A 311 -3.81 -14.72 16.36
CA LYS A 311 -4.04 -16.14 16.14
C LYS A 311 -3.92 -16.50 14.65
N HIS A 312 -4.58 -15.77 13.76
CA HIS A 312 -4.50 -16.03 12.32
C HIS A 312 -3.08 -15.86 11.78
N VAL A 313 -2.33 -14.85 12.23
CA VAL A 313 -0.90 -14.69 11.88
C VAL A 313 -0.10 -15.90 12.33
N HIS A 314 -0.29 -16.37 13.56
CA HIS A 314 0.43 -17.53 14.09
C HIS A 314 0.07 -18.82 13.36
N ASP A 315 -1.22 -19.05 13.07
CA ASP A 315 -1.70 -20.21 12.33
C ASP A 315 -1.13 -20.24 10.90
N TYR A 316 -1.14 -19.09 10.21
CA TYR A 316 -0.51 -18.95 8.89
C TYR A 316 0.97 -19.31 8.94
N LEU A 317 1.72 -18.72 9.87
CA LEU A 317 3.16 -18.95 9.99
C LEU A 317 3.48 -20.40 10.41
N THR A 318 2.61 -21.05 11.16
CA THR A 318 2.83 -22.42 11.60
C THR A 318 2.54 -23.41 10.47
N ARG A 319 1.43 -23.22 9.77
CA ARG A 319 0.94 -24.20 8.79
C ARG A 319 1.51 -24.00 7.38
N LEU A 320 1.99 -22.80 7.06
CA LEU A 320 2.52 -22.47 5.74
C LEU A 320 4.03 -22.16 5.78
N PRO A 321 4.92 -23.17 5.97
CA PRO A 321 6.26 -22.89 6.40
C PRO A 321 7.19 -22.22 5.38
N GLN A 322 6.77 -22.17 4.12
CA GLN A 322 7.48 -21.50 3.02
C GLN A 322 6.79 -20.20 2.58
N GLY A 323 5.62 -19.87 3.14
CA GLY A 323 4.87 -18.68 2.77
C GLY A 323 5.38 -17.45 3.50
N ASP A 324 5.83 -16.45 2.75
CA ASP A 324 6.33 -15.21 3.34
C ASP A 324 5.17 -14.38 3.91
N ILE A 325 5.46 -13.56 4.93
CA ILE A 325 4.54 -12.52 5.41
C ILE A 325 5.23 -11.16 5.38
N SER A 326 4.49 -10.13 4.97
CA SER A 326 4.94 -8.75 5.06
C SER A 326 3.89 -7.87 5.71
N PHE A 327 4.24 -7.25 6.84
CA PHE A 327 3.41 -6.27 7.52
C PHE A 327 3.62 -4.89 6.88
N MET A 328 2.56 -4.23 6.44
CA MET A 328 2.58 -2.86 5.92
C MET A 328 1.94 -1.96 6.97
N SER A 329 2.77 -1.29 7.75
CA SER A 329 2.37 -0.36 8.81
C SER A 329 2.36 1.06 8.24
N THR A 330 1.16 1.61 8.04
CA THR A 330 0.98 2.99 7.60
C THR A 330 1.25 3.91 8.77
N PHE A 331 2.48 4.41 8.86
CA PHE A 331 2.91 5.25 9.96
C PHE A 331 2.16 6.58 9.92
N ASN A 332 1.25 6.75 10.86
CA ASN A 332 0.36 7.90 10.98
C ASN A 332 0.47 8.54 12.37
N ILE A 333 -0.32 9.57 12.63
CA ILE A 333 -0.28 10.32 13.89
C ILE A 333 -0.46 9.44 15.14
N LEU A 334 -1.27 8.37 15.05
CA LEU A 334 -1.55 7.44 16.14
C LEU A 334 -0.54 6.28 16.23
N SER A 335 0.40 6.18 15.28
CA SER A 335 1.46 5.18 15.33
C SER A 335 2.57 5.57 16.31
N VAL A 336 2.77 6.86 16.61
CA VAL A 336 3.94 7.33 17.36
C VAL A 336 4.01 6.74 18.77
N ASP A 337 2.90 6.81 19.52
CA ASP A 337 2.84 6.30 20.88
C ASP A 337 2.55 4.79 20.90
N GLY A 338 3.44 4.00 21.52
CA GLY A 338 3.28 2.55 21.68
C GLY A 338 3.91 1.69 20.57
N TYR A 339 4.53 2.30 19.55
CA TYR A 339 5.11 1.58 18.41
C TYR A 339 6.18 0.56 18.79
N GLU A 340 6.89 0.77 19.90
CA GLU A 340 7.94 -0.13 20.42
C GLU A 340 7.40 -1.55 20.62
N ARG A 341 6.15 -1.70 21.11
CA ARG A 341 5.58 -3.03 21.32
C ARG A 341 5.30 -3.76 20.01
N PHE A 342 4.90 -3.04 18.96
CA PHE A 342 4.78 -3.62 17.62
C PHE A 342 6.14 -4.10 17.10
N LEU A 343 7.21 -3.31 17.29
CA LEU A 343 8.57 -3.69 16.90
C LEU A 343 9.06 -4.93 17.65
N ASP A 344 8.82 -5.01 18.95
CA ASP A 344 9.18 -6.20 19.75
C ASP A 344 8.44 -7.44 19.26
N TRP A 345 7.15 -7.32 18.96
CA TRP A 345 6.38 -8.42 18.40
C TRP A 345 6.90 -8.87 17.02
N MET A 346 7.34 -7.94 16.17
CA MET A 346 7.99 -8.29 14.90
C MET A 346 9.29 -9.09 15.11
N ILE A 347 10.07 -8.76 16.14
CA ILE A 347 11.28 -9.52 16.52
C ILE A 347 10.87 -10.92 17.02
N GLU A 348 9.88 -11.02 17.90
CA GLU A 348 9.34 -12.29 18.42
C GLU A 348 8.87 -13.21 17.27
N LEU A 349 8.14 -12.68 16.30
CA LEU A 349 7.70 -13.43 15.12
C LEU A 349 8.88 -13.91 14.27
N ARG A 350 9.92 -13.09 14.09
CA ARG A 350 11.13 -13.48 13.36
C ARG A 350 11.88 -14.60 14.08
N GLU A 351 12.03 -14.50 15.40
CA GLU A 351 12.71 -15.50 16.23
C GLU A 351 12.03 -16.87 16.13
N GLN A 352 10.70 -16.88 16.14
CA GLN A 352 9.92 -18.09 16.06
C GLN A 352 9.88 -18.67 14.64
N HIS A 353 9.64 -17.83 13.62
CA HIS A 353 9.15 -18.27 12.31
C HIS A 353 10.05 -17.95 11.11
N GLN A 354 11.06 -17.07 11.23
CA GLN A 354 11.95 -16.73 10.11
C GLN A 354 13.06 -17.79 9.92
N LYS A 355 12.62 -19.00 9.52
CA LYS A 355 13.45 -20.19 9.33
C LYS A 355 13.18 -20.79 7.95
N ASN A 356 14.06 -21.67 7.48
CA ASN A 356 13.89 -22.43 6.22
C ASN A 356 13.66 -21.55 4.97
N GLY A 357 14.33 -20.40 4.90
CA GLY A 357 14.25 -19.50 3.75
C GLY A 357 13.01 -18.60 3.69
N ARG A 358 12.11 -18.66 4.68
CA ARG A 358 10.97 -17.74 4.81
C ARG A 358 11.38 -16.39 5.35
N TRP A 359 10.69 -15.35 4.92
CA TRP A 359 10.79 -13.99 5.42
C TRP A 359 9.56 -13.54 6.22
N VAL A 360 9.84 -12.93 7.38
CA VAL A 360 8.88 -12.13 8.14
C VAL A 360 9.32 -10.67 8.04
N ASN A 361 8.67 -9.94 7.13
CA ASN A 361 9.03 -8.57 6.79
C ASN A 361 8.05 -7.58 7.40
N PHE A 362 8.51 -6.35 7.60
CA PHE A 362 7.59 -5.23 7.73
C PHE A 362 8.10 -4.01 6.98
N ASP A 363 7.17 -3.14 6.61
CA ASP A 363 7.42 -1.84 6.02
C ASP A 363 6.67 -0.77 6.82
N ILE A 364 7.19 0.46 6.79
CA ILE A 364 6.70 1.64 7.50
C ILE A 364 6.54 2.85 6.55
N PRO A 365 5.68 2.77 5.52
CA PRO A 365 5.35 3.95 4.72
C PRO A 365 4.70 5.03 5.61
N HIS A 366 5.13 6.29 5.47
CA HIS A 366 4.46 7.40 6.13
C HIS A 366 3.15 7.75 5.41
N LEU A 367 2.12 8.10 6.19
CA LEU A 367 0.85 8.54 5.65
C LEU A 367 0.97 9.88 4.91
N THR A 368 0.63 9.89 3.62
CA THR A 368 0.60 11.08 2.77
C THR A 368 -0.80 11.70 2.64
N GLY A 369 -1.85 10.99 3.05
CA GLY A 369 -3.21 11.48 3.14
C GLY A 369 -4.12 10.49 3.87
N PRO A 370 -5.17 10.94 4.60
CA PRO A 370 -5.56 12.34 4.77
C PRO A 370 -4.64 13.11 5.74
N MET A 371 -4.45 14.41 5.49
CA MET A 371 -3.42 15.21 6.16
C MET A 371 -3.69 15.46 7.65
N HIS A 372 -4.95 15.44 8.10
CA HIS A 372 -5.29 15.56 9.53
C HIS A 372 -4.89 14.31 10.35
N LEU A 373 -4.48 13.23 9.68
CA LEU A 373 -3.90 12.03 10.31
C LEU A 373 -2.38 11.93 10.11
N SER A 374 -1.76 12.93 9.48
CA SER A 374 -0.32 12.94 9.21
C SER A 374 0.47 13.22 10.48
N ALA A 375 1.53 12.46 10.74
CA ALA A 375 2.40 12.72 11.89
C ALA A 375 3.09 14.11 11.84
N ARG A 376 3.11 14.77 10.67
CA ARG A 376 3.66 16.14 10.51
C ARG A 376 2.91 17.21 11.29
N ILE A 377 1.66 16.97 11.67
CA ILE A 377 0.87 17.97 12.39
C ILE A 377 1.10 17.91 13.90
N LEU A 378 1.84 16.91 14.40
CA LEU A 378 2.16 16.81 15.81
C LEU A 378 2.99 18.01 16.29
N THR A 379 2.96 18.25 17.59
CA THR A 379 3.80 19.27 18.23
C THR A 379 5.27 18.82 18.29
N PRO A 380 6.23 19.76 18.43
CA PRO A 380 7.66 19.44 18.36
C PRO A 380 8.14 18.34 19.32
N ASP A 381 7.51 18.18 20.49
CA ASP A 381 7.83 17.12 21.46
C ASP A 381 7.65 15.70 20.90
N TYR A 382 6.78 15.49 19.92
CA TYR A 382 6.63 14.20 19.25
C TYR A 382 7.78 13.91 18.27
N GLN A 383 8.50 14.93 17.79
CA GLN A 383 9.70 14.71 16.98
C GLN A 383 10.77 13.99 17.81
N ASP A 384 10.90 14.34 19.10
CA ASP A 384 11.82 13.67 20.02
C ASP A 384 11.38 12.23 20.31
N LYS A 385 10.07 11.96 20.39
CA LYS A 385 9.54 10.58 20.49
C LYS A 385 9.94 9.74 19.29
N VAL A 386 9.78 10.27 18.07
CA VAL A 386 10.15 9.54 16.83
C VAL A 386 11.66 9.40 16.70
N ALA A 387 12.45 10.38 17.14
CA ALA A 387 13.90 10.23 17.29
C ALA A 387 14.27 9.13 18.31
N GLY A 388 13.50 9.01 19.40
CA GLY A 388 13.55 7.90 20.35
C GLY A 388 13.29 6.54 19.69
N LEU A 389 12.23 6.43 18.89
CA LEU A 389 11.93 5.21 18.12
C LEU A 389 13.05 4.86 17.14
N ALA A 390 13.65 5.84 16.46
CA ALA A 390 14.80 5.61 15.59
C ALA A 390 15.98 5.03 16.36
N ARG A 391 16.29 5.57 17.54
CA ARG A 391 17.33 5.00 18.44
C ARG A 391 16.97 3.61 18.95
N TYR A 392 15.69 3.38 19.28
CA TYR A 392 15.18 2.09 19.72
C TYR A 392 15.40 1.01 18.65
N ILE A 393 15.09 1.33 17.40
CA ILE A 393 15.32 0.46 16.24
C ILE A 393 16.82 0.24 16.06
N GLN A 394 17.62 1.30 16.03
CA GLN A 394 19.06 1.24 15.81
C GLN A 394 19.76 0.29 16.80
N ALA A 395 19.40 0.37 18.09
CA ALA A 395 19.95 -0.49 19.14
C ALA A 395 19.63 -2.00 18.95
N ARG A 396 18.65 -2.32 18.10
CA ARG A 396 18.18 -3.68 17.79
C ARG A 396 18.48 -4.11 16.36
N VAL A 397 19.21 -3.31 15.58
CA VAL A 397 19.64 -3.71 14.24
C VAL A 397 20.69 -4.81 14.33
N ASP A 398 20.57 -5.82 13.48
CA ASP A 398 21.63 -6.78 13.19
C ASP A 398 22.09 -6.61 11.74
N GLU A 399 23.22 -5.93 11.54
CA GLU A 399 23.73 -5.59 10.21
C GLU A 399 24.08 -6.83 9.37
N ASP A 400 24.53 -7.88 10.05
CA ASP A 400 24.91 -9.16 9.45
C ASP A 400 23.71 -10.02 9.01
N ARG A 401 22.48 -9.66 9.42
CA ARG A 401 21.23 -10.43 9.22
C ARG A 401 21.33 -11.89 9.67
N LYS A 402 22.25 -12.20 10.59
CA LYS A 402 22.48 -13.54 11.14
C LYS A 402 21.49 -13.87 12.25
N LYS A 403 20.88 -12.85 12.85
CA LYS A 403 19.89 -12.94 13.90
C LYS A 403 18.53 -12.44 13.40
N PRO A 404 17.42 -13.00 13.91
CA PRO A 404 16.05 -12.56 13.64
C PRO A 404 15.72 -11.21 14.31
N ARG A 405 16.49 -10.18 13.98
CA ARG A 405 16.44 -8.83 14.56
C ARG A 405 15.94 -7.80 13.55
N LEU A 406 15.96 -6.52 13.93
CA LEU A 406 15.65 -5.42 13.02
C LEU A 406 16.79 -5.25 12.00
N ARG A 407 16.48 -4.61 10.88
CA ARG A 407 17.38 -4.45 9.73
C ARG A 407 17.73 -2.98 9.52
N ALA A 408 18.90 -2.71 8.95
CA ALA A 408 19.34 -1.34 8.64
C ALA A 408 18.31 -0.56 7.80
N ILE A 409 17.61 -1.22 6.87
CA ILE A 409 16.56 -0.57 6.07
C ILE A 409 15.36 -0.10 6.92
N GLU A 410 15.03 -0.80 7.99
CA GLU A 410 13.93 -0.43 8.90
C GLU A 410 14.31 0.81 9.73
N PHE A 411 15.58 0.88 10.16
CA PHE A 411 16.15 2.09 10.77
C PHE A 411 16.12 3.27 9.79
N GLU A 412 16.62 3.08 8.57
CA GLU A 412 16.66 4.15 7.57
C GLU A 412 15.27 4.68 7.21
N LYS A 413 14.27 3.81 7.15
CA LYS A 413 12.89 4.25 6.93
C LYS A 413 12.36 5.07 8.11
N MET A 414 12.60 4.66 9.35
CA MET A 414 12.20 5.46 10.53
C MET A 414 12.94 6.81 10.58
N ARG A 415 14.24 6.82 10.26
CA ARG A 415 15.03 8.05 10.14
C ARG A 415 14.44 9.01 9.10
N ARG A 416 14.03 8.50 7.93
CA ARG A 416 13.36 9.30 6.90
C ARG A 416 12.01 9.86 7.37
N ILE A 417 11.24 9.09 8.14
CA ILE A 417 9.99 9.59 8.75
C ILE A 417 10.29 10.76 9.69
N HIS A 418 11.31 10.63 10.56
CA HIS A 418 11.72 11.71 11.45
C HIS A 418 12.14 12.98 10.67
N GLU A 419 12.93 12.84 9.61
CA GLU A 419 13.34 13.97 8.75
C GLU A 419 12.16 14.62 8.01
N TRP A 420 11.23 13.80 7.53
CA TRP A 420 10.00 14.24 6.88
C TRP A 420 9.07 14.99 7.85
N MET A 421 8.95 14.52 9.10
CA MET A 421 8.18 15.19 10.15
C MET A 421 8.73 16.57 10.50
N ARG A 422 10.03 16.80 10.32
CA ARG A 422 10.68 18.10 10.58
C ARG A 422 10.50 19.12 9.45
N GLN A 423 9.98 18.70 8.29
CA GLN A 423 9.76 19.62 7.18
C GLN A 423 8.60 20.57 7.52
N PRO A 424 8.79 21.89 7.42
CA PRO A 424 7.81 22.87 7.84
C PRO A 424 6.50 22.73 7.06
N LEU A 425 5.40 23.05 7.73
CA LEU A 425 4.08 23.29 7.15
C LEU A 425 3.69 24.75 7.44
N PRO A 426 2.95 25.42 6.55
CA PRO A 426 2.35 26.72 6.83
C PRO A 426 1.54 26.70 8.14
N GLU A 427 1.65 27.75 8.95
CA GLU A 427 1.04 27.81 10.29
C GLU A 427 -0.49 27.78 10.23
N ASP A 428 -1.08 28.44 9.24
CA ASP A 428 -2.51 28.42 8.95
C ASP A 428 -2.99 26.99 8.58
N GLN A 429 -2.19 26.28 7.79
CA GLN A 429 -2.43 24.88 7.46
C GLN A 429 -2.33 23.99 8.70
N LEU A 430 -1.30 24.16 9.53
CA LEU A 430 -1.14 23.40 10.78
C LEU A 430 -2.32 23.62 11.72
N ARG A 431 -2.73 24.87 11.93
CA ARG A 431 -3.88 25.22 12.77
C ARG A 431 -5.14 24.51 12.29
N THR A 432 -5.39 24.53 10.99
CA THR A 432 -6.57 23.88 10.38
C THR A 432 -6.53 22.37 10.55
N LEU A 433 -5.41 21.73 10.18
CA LEU A 433 -5.28 20.26 10.26
C LEU A 433 -5.35 19.72 11.69
N ARG A 434 -4.80 20.44 12.66
CA ARG A 434 -4.87 20.09 14.09
C ARG A 434 -6.30 20.20 14.63
N HIS A 435 -7.03 21.24 14.24
CA HIS A 435 -8.44 21.33 14.60
C HIS A 435 -9.27 20.21 13.95
N ASP A 436 -9.03 19.92 12.67
CA ASP A 436 -9.66 18.78 11.97
C ASP A 436 -9.36 17.44 12.63
N PHE A 437 -8.14 17.23 13.14
CA PHE A 437 -7.80 16.04 13.93
C PHE A 437 -8.74 15.86 15.13
N TYR A 438 -8.97 16.93 15.90
CA TYR A 438 -9.89 16.90 17.03
C TYR A 438 -11.33 16.61 16.60
N LEU A 439 -11.83 17.33 15.58
CA LEU A 439 -13.18 17.12 15.05
C LEU A 439 -13.38 15.68 14.56
N TYR A 440 -12.39 15.15 13.85
CA TYR A 440 -12.41 13.79 13.32
C TYR A 440 -12.51 12.75 14.44
N PHE A 441 -11.60 12.79 15.42
CA PHE A 441 -11.61 11.76 16.46
C PHE A 441 -12.74 11.91 17.49
N ARG A 442 -13.22 13.14 17.74
CA ARG A 442 -14.46 13.36 18.50
C ARG A 442 -15.64 12.66 17.84
N GLU A 443 -15.76 12.81 16.52
CA GLU A 443 -16.85 12.21 15.76
C GLU A 443 -16.66 10.70 15.57
N HIS A 444 -15.42 10.24 15.41
CA HIS A 444 -15.05 8.83 15.44
C HIS A 444 -15.54 8.16 16.72
N ASP A 445 -15.19 8.71 17.89
CA ASP A 445 -15.60 8.19 19.20
C ASP A 445 -17.13 8.14 19.32
N ARG A 446 -17.81 9.22 18.94
CA ARG A 446 -19.27 9.28 18.95
C ARG A 446 -19.92 8.22 18.06
N ARG A 447 -19.45 8.03 16.83
CA ARG A 447 -20.03 7.09 15.85
C ARG A 447 -19.72 5.64 16.19
N ARG A 448 -18.56 5.38 16.80
CA ARG A 448 -18.00 4.02 16.94
C ARG A 448 -18.00 3.51 18.37
N GLY A 449 -18.42 4.33 19.35
CA GLY A 449 -18.41 3.97 20.76
C GLY A 449 -17.01 3.75 21.30
N THR A 450 -16.00 4.43 20.74
CA THR A 450 -14.61 4.37 21.20
C THR A 450 -14.30 5.56 22.10
N ASP A 451 -13.14 5.52 22.77
CA ASP A 451 -12.64 6.62 23.59
C ASP A 451 -11.15 6.88 23.27
N PHE A 452 -10.88 8.02 22.64
CA PHE A 452 -9.54 8.43 22.26
C PHE A 452 -8.63 8.60 23.47
N LEU A 453 -9.09 9.25 24.54
CA LEU A 453 -8.26 9.58 25.69
C LEU A 453 -8.01 8.38 26.60
N ALA A 454 -8.93 7.40 26.60
CA ALA A 454 -8.70 6.11 27.23
C ALA A 454 -7.66 5.28 26.46
N THR A 455 -7.65 5.35 25.13
CA THR A 455 -6.77 4.55 24.26
C THR A 455 -5.37 5.18 24.09
N PHE A 456 -5.31 6.50 24.03
CA PHE A 456 -4.09 7.30 23.83
C PHE A 456 -3.94 8.36 24.95
N PRO A 457 -3.83 7.96 26.23
CA PRO A 457 -3.69 8.91 27.33
C PRO A 457 -2.44 9.80 27.19
N GLU A 458 -1.39 9.31 26.54
CA GLU A 458 -0.16 10.04 26.27
C GLU A 458 -0.35 11.20 25.29
N MET A 459 -1.47 11.21 24.55
CA MET A 459 -1.84 12.26 23.59
C MET A 459 -2.80 13.30 24.17
N LYS A 460 -3.13 13.24 25.47
CA LYS A 460 -4.09 14.16 26.10
C LYS A 460 -3.74 15.64 25.89
N GLY A 461 -2.48 16.02 26.07
CA GLY A 461 -2.05 17.41 25.87
C GLY A 461 -2.23 17.87 24.42
N PHE A 462 -1.88 17.03 23.45
CA PHE A 462 -2.08 17.32 22.03
C PHE A 462 -3.56 17.39 21.65
N TRP A 463 -4.39 16.50 22.21
CA TRP A 463 -5.84 16.50 22.04
C TRP A 463 -6.48 17.80 22.53
N GLU A 464 -6.16 18.22 23.76
CA GLU A 464 -6.69 19.45 24.36
C GLU A 464 -6.22 20.69 23.59
N PHE A 465 -4.96 20.72 23.16
CA PHE A 465 -4.43 21.76 22.28
C PHE A 465 -5.23 21.85 20.98
N CYS A 466 -5.44 20.73 20.28
CA CYS A 466 -6.19 20.68 19.02
C CYS A 466 -7.64 21.15 19.19
N ARG A 467 -8.31 20.76 20.29
CA ARG A 467 -9.66 21.24 20.65
C ARG A 467 -9.70 22.75 20.78
N ASP A 468 -8.73 23.33 21.49
CA ASP A 468 -8.74 24.75 21.85
C ASP A 468 -8.42 25.67 20.66
N LEU A 469 -7.85 25.13 19.56
CA LEU A 469 -7.74 25.85 18.28
C LEU A 469 -9.11 26.16 17.65
N GLY A 470 -10.18 25.49 18.05
CA GLY A 470 -11.55 25.81 17.58
C GLY A 470 -12.17 27.03 18.25
N LYS A 471 -11.60 27.51 19.38
CA LYS A 471 -12.15 28.63 20.12
C LYS A 471 -11.82 29.97 19.42
N PRO A 472 -12.73 30.97 19.46
CA PRO A 472 -12.38 32.32 19.06
C PRO A 472 -11.16 32.78 19.86
N LYS A 473 -10.20 33.46 19.23
CA LYS A 473 -9.15 34.15 20.00
C LYS A 473 -9.87 35.12 20.94
N GLU A 474 -9.66 34.99 22.25
CA GLU A 474 -10.07 36.05 23.17
C GLU A 474 -9.44 37.36 22.69
N PRO A 475 -10.18 38.48 22.70
CA PRO A 475 -9.60 39.76 22.36
C PRO A 475 -8.43 39.99 23.30
N THR A 476 -7.21 40.02 22.76
CA THR A 476 -6.04 40.50 23.50
C THR A 476 -6.37 41.91 23.97
N LEU A 477 -6.66 42.06 25.27
CA LEU A 477 -6.70 43.35 25.94
C LEU A 477 -5.29 43.93 25.78
N SER A 478 -5.14 44.85 24.84
CA SER A 478 -3.96 45.69 24.73
C SER A 478 -3.87 46.50 26.04
N LEU A 479 -2.92 46.15 26.89
CA LEU A 479 -2.48 47.00 27.99
C LEU A 479 -1.48 48.04 27.48
#